data_AF-A0A1V4U7B6-F1
#
_entry.id   AF-A0A1V4U7B6-F1
#
_cell.length_a   1.000
_cell.length_b   1.000
_cell.length_c   1.000
_cell.angle_alpha   90.00
_cell.angle_beta   90.00
_cell.angle_gamma   90.00
#
_symmetry.space_group_name_H-M   'P 1'
#
loop_
_entity.id
_entity.type
_entity.pdbx_description
1 polymer ?
#
loop_
_entity_poly.entity_id
_entity_poly.type
_entity_poly.pdbx_seq_one_letter_code
_entity_poly.pdbx_strand_id
1 'polypeptide(L)'
;MNKISAWLSKNSPPFCPETSLALTATRHLSKAERAKLFSPDLEKMRTAEGRWYEAIIYEMFVEISRETDAISRLALKGADAPRGGRNARLGQNGIFYSRSGDITIRGNGQDLAEFDLLMVDGDNQVTFAEVLTSPSDLKEFEAEIEYKRTLLGYLFDQERVPFLMVASFNVANYSAGRRILRTPDTIHLQTATCEEIKSGLRGKQRPAQGWRPGLPHSKMVRASDLTLKRAFDYQKFHDWERNWVFSGVSNEVDVKSAANPHETSMLVKKILYGGLYPSALRTVCEEYEFSIRGKKIGFHEIKKQFSKVVLATDLPGYEPLMYFRSNQKREYLKMVQDREGNFKFERFTPSRVGFFLWLESLGPSLGSRITSKILDAFSPR
;
A
#
# COMPACT_ATOMS: atom_id res chain seq x y z
N MET A 1 -1.74 7.32 27.46
CA MET A 1 -2.11 8.26 26.37
C MET A 1 -0.83 8.96 25.96
N ASN A 2 -0.37 8.80 24.72
CA ASN A 2 0.90 9.41 24.26
C ASN A 2 0.74 10.94 24.07
N LYS A 3 1.86 11.67 24.03
CA LYS A 3 1.86 13.15 23.99
C LYS A 3 1.07 13.72 22.81
N ILE A 4 1.14 13.09 21.65
CA ILE A 4 0.41 13.53 20.45
C ILE A 4 -1.10 13.31 20.59
N SER A 5 -1.54 12.19 21.20
CA SER A 5 -2.94 11.99 21.54
C SER A 5 -3.42 13.03 22.53
N ALA A 6 -2.65 13.32 23.58
CA ALA A 6 -3.03 14.33 24.57
C ALA A 6 -3.14 15.74 23.94
N TRP A 7 -2.23 16.07 23.03
CA TRP A 7 -2.27 17.34 22.30
C TRP A 7 -3.47 17.42 21.36
N LEU A 8 -3.72 16.39 20.53
CA LEU A 8 -4.85 16.36 19.61
C LEU A 8 -6.18 16.38 20.38
N SER A 9 -6.34 15.54 21.42
CA SER A 9 -7.56 15.52 22.24
C SER A 9 -7.86 16.87 22.91
N LYS A 10 -6.85 17.68 23.24
CA LYS A 10 -7.04 19.02 23.80
C LYS A 10 -7.45 20.07 22.75
N ASN A 11 -7.16 19.80 21.47
CA ASN A 11 -7.36 20.74 20.35
C ASN A 11 -8.39 20.24 19.32
N SER A 12 -9.17 19.19 19.61
CA SER A 12 -10.08 18.53 18.64
C SER A 12 -11.58 18.80 18.85
N PRO A 13 -12.11 19.97 18.43
CA PRO A 13 -13.36 20.05 17.68
C PRO A 13 -13.11 19.86 16.17
N PRO A 14 -14.15 19.62 15.35
CA PRO A 14 -14.04 19.77 13.91
C PRO A 14 -13.49 21.16 13.60
N PHE A 15 -12.34 21.22 12.93
CA PHE A 15 -11.71 22.49 12.58
C PHE A 15 -11.59 22.60 11.06
N CYS A 16 -11.64 23.82 10.56
CA CYS A 16 -11.40 24.12 9.16
C CYS A 16 -9.92 24.55 9.03
N PRO A 17 -9.08 23.82 8.28
CA PRO A 17 -7.73 24.25 7.97
C PRO A 17 -7.70 25.67 7.38
N GLU A 18 -6.70 26.46 7.74
CA GLU A 18 -6.58 27.82 7.23
C GLU A 18 -6.44 27.84 5.70
N THR A 19 -7.06 28.82 5.04
CA THR A 19 -6.99 28.99 3.58
C THR A 19 -5.55 29.13 3.07
N SER A 20 -4.67 29.79 3.84
CA SER A 20 -3.24 29.95 3.58
C SER A 20 -2.52 28.60 3.50
N LEU A 21 -2.77 27.71 4.47
CA LEU A 21 -2.22 26.37 4.55
C LEU A 21 -2.78 25.49 3.42
N ALA A 22 -4.10 25.54 3.20
CA ALA A 22 -4.77 24.82 2.12
C ALA A 22 -4.23 25.21 0.73
N LEU A 23 -3.95 26.50 0.53
CA LEU A 23 -3.29 27.00 -0.69
C LEU A 23 -1.85 26.51 -0.78
N THR A 24 -1.09 26.52 0.32
CA THR A 24 0.31 26.05 0.38
C THR A 24 0.41 24.57 -0.02
N ALA A 25 -0.50 23.73 0.46
CA ALA A 25 -0.58 22.31 0.13
C ALA A 25 -0.64 22.02 -1.39
N THR A 26 -1.12 22.96 -2.22
CA THR A 26 -1.14 22.81 -3.69
C THR A 26 0.25 22.66 -4.33
N ARG A 27 1.33 22.97 -3.61
CA ARG A 27 2.71 22.73 -4.06
C ARG A 27 3.05 21.23 -4.17
N HIS A 28 2.39 20.37 -3.40
CA HIS A 28 2.59 18.92 -3.41
C HIS A 28 1.97 18.23 -4.64
N LEU A 29 1.07 18.94 -5.32
CA LEU A 29 0.43 18.46 -6.54
C LEU A 29 1.33 18.69 -7.76
N SER A 30 1.20 17.85 -8.77
CA SER A 30 1.74 18.12 -10.10
C SER A 30 0.97 19.25 -10.80
N LYS A 31 1.52 19.77 -11.90
CA LYS A 31 0.82 20.77 -12.72
C LYS A 31 -0.54 20.25 -13.22
N ALA A 32 -0.61 18.97 -13.57
CA ALA A 32 -1.84 18.34 -14.05
C ALA A 32 -2.88 18.18 -12.93
N GLU A 33 -2.46 17.76 -11.74
CA GLU A 33 -3.35 17.63 -10.59
C GLU A 33 -3.90 18.98 -10.12
N ARG A 34 -3.09 20.03 -10.09
CA ARG A 34 -3.58 21.39 -9.80
C ARG A 34 -4.67 21.85 -10.78
N ALA A 35 -4.52 21.53 -12.06
CA ALA A 35 -5.54 21.87 -13.05
C ALA A 35 -6.83 21.07 -12.86
N LYS A 36 -6.72 19.82 -12.39
CA LYS A 36 -7.87 18.95 -12.07
C LYS A 36 -8.60 19.37 -10.80
N LEU A 37 -7.91 19.89 -9.79
CA LEU A 37 -8.48 20.25 -8.49
C LEU A 37 -9.66 21.24 -8.58
N PHE A 38 -9.65 22.11 -9.59
CA PHE A 38 -10.72 23.07 -9.87
C PHE A 38 -11.46 22.77 -11.19
N SER A 39 -11.37 21.53 -11.67
CA SER A 39 -12.05 21.10 -12.89
C SER A 39 -13.55 20.95 -12.65
N PRO A 40 -14.40 21.30 -13.62
CA PRO A 40 -15.84 20.99 -13.56
C PRO A 40 -16.12 19.48 -13.71
N ASP A 41 -15.14 18.68 -14.17
CA ASP A 41 -15.23 17.23 -14.24
C ASP A 41 -15.04 16.64 -12.82
N LEU A 42 -16.15 16.20 -12.22
CA LEU A 42 -16.19 15.72 -10.83
C LEU A 42 -15.27 14.53 -10.57
N GLU A 43 -15.11 13.61 -11.51
CA GLU A 43 -14.27 12.42 -11.33
C GLU A 43 -12.80 12.80 -11.28
N LYS A 44 -12.37 13.66 -12.21
CA LYS A 44 -11.00 14.20 -12.23
C LYS A 44 -10.73 15.07 -11.01
N MET A 45 -11.71 15.88 -10.61
CA MET A 45 -11.61 16.74 -9.44
C MET A 45 -11.42 15.92 -8.15
N ARG A 46 -12.27 14.91 -7.91
CA ARG A 46 -12.20 14.07 -6.70
C ARG A 46 -10.86 13.37 -6.52
N THR A 47 -10.26 12.90 -7.61
CA THR A 47 -8.92 12.28 -7.53
C THR A 47 -7.85 13.28 -7.09
N ALA A 48 -7.87 14.51 -7.62
CA ALA A 48 -6.93 15.55 -7.23
C ALA A 48 -7.21 16.09 -5.82
N GLU A 49 -8.47 16.10 -5.41
CA GLU A 49 -8.93 16.52 -4.10
C GLU A 49 -8.44 15.61 -2.98
N GLY A 50 -8.50 14.28 -3.15
CA GLY A 50 -7.93 13.34 -2.18
C GLY A 50 -6.46 13.60 -1.90
N ARG A 51 -5.66 13.67 -2.97
CA ARG A 51 -4.21 13.94 -2.86
C ARG A 51 -3.90 15.34 -2.30
N TRP A 52 -4.74 16.33 -2.60
CA TRP A 52 -4.60 17.67 -2.06
C TRP A 52 -4.92 17.68 -0.57
N TYR A 53 -5.96 16.99 -0.14
CA TYR A 53 -6.36 16.88 1.25
C TYR A 53 -5.29 16.16 2.09
N GLU A 54 -4.69 15.07 1.60
CA GLU A 54 -3.49 14.48 2.22
C GLU A 54 -2.37 15.52 2.43
N ALA A 55 -2.14 16.39 1.43
CA ALA A 55 -1.13 17.43 1.51
C ALA A 55 -1.48 18.53 2.52
N ILE A 56 -2.76 18.86 2.70
CA ILE A 56 -3.22 19.78 3.76
C ILE A 56 -2.87 19.20 5.13
N ILE A 57 -3.21 17.94 5.36
CA ILE A 57 -2.92 17.28 6.64
C ILE A 57 -1.40 17.22 6.85
N TYR A 58 -0.61 16.91 5.82
CA TYR A 58 0.85 16.97 5.93
C TYR A 58 1.37 18.36 6.35
N GLU A 59 0.93 19.44 5.70
CA GLU A 59 1.37 20.80 6.05
C GLU A 59 0.98 21.20 7.48
N MET A 60 -0.20 20.80 7.92
CA MET A 60 -0.62 20.98 9.31
C MET A 60 0.30 20.25 10.28
N PHE A 61 0.71 19.02 9.95
CA PHE A 61 1.67 18.28 10.78
C PHE A 61 3.08 18.88 10.73
N VAL A 62 3.47 19.54 9.64
CA VAL A 62 4.70 20.35 9.58
C VAL A 62 4.63 21.49 10.60
N GLU A 63 3.53 22.25 10.64
CA GLU A 63 3.34 23.34 11.62
C GLU A 63 3.35 22.81 13.06
N ILE A 64 2.58 21.76 13.35
CA ILE A 64 2.54 21.13 14.69
C ILE A 64 3.94 20.67 15.12
N SER A 65 4.70 20.06 14.21
CA SER A 65 6.06 19.58 14.54
C SER A 65 7.03 20.74 14.83
N ARG A 66 6.80 21.90 14.21
CA ARG A 66 7.62 23.10 14.45
C ARG A 66 7.33 23.73 15.80
N GLU A 67 6.07 23.77 16.20
CA GLU A 67 5.59 24.51 17.37
C GLU A 67 5.55 23.67 18.65
N THR A 68 5.63 22.34 18.53
CA THR A 68 5.42 21.43 19.67
C THR A 68 6.44 20.31 19.69
N ASP A 69 6.66 19.71 20.87
CA ASP A 69 7.44 18.48 21.04
C ASP A 69 6.57 17.21 21.01
N ALA A 70 5.30 17.34 20.61
CA ALA A 70 4.42 16.19 20.39
C ALA A 70 4.89 15.33 19.21
N ILE A 71 5.60 15.94 18.25
CA ILE A 71 6.26 15.28 17.13
C ILE A 71 7.76 15.53 17.26
N SER A 72 8.53 14.46 17.51
CA SER A 72 9.99 14.55 17.58
C SER A 72 10.61 14.52 16.19
N ARG A 73 10.05 13.73 15.27
CA ARG A 73 10.48 13.65 13.87
C ARG A 73 9.28 13.46 12.95
N LEU A 74 9.19 14.24 11.88
CA LEU A 74 8.18 14.10 10.82
C LEU A 74 8.85 13.65 9.52
N ALA A 75 8.37 12.56 8.92
CA ALA A 75 8.89 12.12 7.64
C ALA A 75 8.48 13.09 6.52
N LEU A 76 9.42 13.47 5.65
CA LEU A 76 9.15 14.29 4.46
C LEU A 76 8.12 13.57 3.57
N LYS A 77 7.19 14.31 2.94
CA LYS A 77 6.26 13.79 1.90
C LYS A 77 6.09 14.77 0.75
N GLY A 78 5.65 14.25 -0.39
CA GLY A 78 5.25 15.04 -1.56
C GLY A 78 6.40 15.88 -2.11
N ALA A 79 6.19 17.19 -2.21
CA ALA A 79 7.19 18.12 -2.73
C ALA A 79 8.48 18.21 -1.89
N ASP A 80 8.41 17.88 -0.59
CA ASP A 80 9.56 17.93 0.33
C ASP A 80 10.38 16.63 0.33
N ALA A 81 9.83 15.56 -0.23
CA ALA A 81 10.55 14.29 -0.33
C ALA A 81 11.79 14.43 -1.24
N PRO A 82 12.88 13.70 -0.97
CA PRO A 82 14.08 13.75 -1.78
C PRO A 82 13.78 13.39 -3.24
N ARG A 83 14.17 14.29 -4.16
CA ARG A 83 14.00 14.07 -5.60
C ARG A 83 15.12 13.20 -6.12
N GLY A 84 14.77 12.01 -6.62
CA GLY A 84 15.73 11.07 -7.20
C GLY A 84 15.14 9.67 -7.13
N GLY A 85 14.57 9.22 -8.25
CA GLY A 85 14.09 7.84 -8.33
C GLY A 85 15.26 6.89 -8.18
N ARG A 86 15.32 6.11 -7.09
CA ARG A 86 16.19 4.94 -7.06
C ARG A 86 15.72 4.01 -8.17
N ASN A 87 16.65 3.55 -9.00
CA ASN A 87 16.36 2.50 -9.98
C ASN A 87 15.84 1.28 -9.22
N ALA A 88 14.79 0.64 -9.74
CA ALA A 88 14.30 -0.62 -9.22
C ALA A 88 15.44 -1.65 -9.22
N ARG A 89 15.58 -2.39 -8.12
CA ARG A 89 16.56 -3.46 -7.95
C ARG A 89 15.88 -4.64 -7.26
N LEU A 90 16.32 -5.85 -7.61
CA LEU A 90 15.95 -7.05 -6.86
C LEU A 90 16.51 -6.94 -5.42
N GLY A 91 15.80 -7.49 -4.44
CA GLY A 91 16.24 -7.45 -3.04
C GLY A 91 15.96 -6.13 -2.31
N GLN A 92 15.17 -5.22 -2.88
CA GLN A 92 14.88 -3.93 -2.26
C GLN A 92 13.98 -4.08 -1.03
N ASN A 93 14.58 -3.99 0.15
CA ASN A 93 13.91 -3.95 1.46
C ASN A 93 14.06 -2.56 2.11
N GLY A 94 13.03 -2.10 2.82
CA GLY A 94 13.08 -0.89 3.64
C GLY A 94 12.07 0.19 3.24
N ILE A 95 12.33 1.43 3.67
CA ILE A 95 11.46 2.59 3.43
C ILE A 95 11.95 3.37 2.21
N PHE A 96 11.03 3.68 1.29
CA PHE A 96 11.30 4.33 0.02
C PHE A 96 10.32 5.47 -0.24
N TYR A 97 10.70 6.31 -1.19
CA TYR A 97 9.83 7.34 -1.74
C TYR A 97 9.36 6.96 -3.14
N SER A 98 8.08 7.18 -3.39
CA SER A 98 7.53 7.20 -4.75
C SER A 98 8.08 8.41 -5.52
N ARG A 99 7.85 8.47 -6.84
CA ARG A 99 8.24 9.64 -7.65
C ARG A 99 7.48 10.91 -7.25
N SER A 100 6.29 10.74 -6.71
CA SER A 100 5.41 11.80 -6.25
C SER A 100 5.61 12.12 -4.77
N GLY A 101 6.58 11.47 -4.12
CA GLY A 101 6.99 11.75 -2.75
C GLY A 101 6.18 11.00 -1.69
N ASP A 102 5.44 9.96 -2.07
CA ASP A 102 4.70 9.11 -1.14
C ASP A 102 5.65 8.16 -0.41
N ILE A 103 5.34 7.84 0.84
CA ILE A 103 6.18 7.00 1.69
C ILE A 103 5.73 5.56 1.54
N THR A 104 6.62 4.67 1.12
CA THR A 104 6.28 3.25 0.88
C THR A 104 7.28 2.35 1.57
N ILE A 105 6.80 1.30 2.26
CA ILE A 105 7.65 0.20 2.71
C ILE A 105 7.63 -0.89 1.65
N ARG A 106 8.84 -1.32 1.24
CA ARG A 106 9.02 -2.38 0.23
C ARG A 106 9.70 -3.58 0.82
N GLY A 107 9.23 -4.77 0.42
CA GLY A 107 9.85 -6.06 0.70
C GLY A 107 10.21 -6.75 -0.61
N ASN A 108 11.49 -7.00 -0.84
CA ASN A 108 12.04 -7.56 -2.08
C ASN A 108 11.51 -6.89 -3.36
N GLY A 109 11.34 -5.56 -3.31
CA GLY A 109 10.82 -4.75 -4.41
C GLY A 109 9.29 -4.73 -4.57
N GLN A 110 8.54 -5.51 -3.77
CA GLN A 110 7.08 -5.42 -3.66
C GLN A 110 6.69 -4.28 -2.71
N ASP A 111 5.74 -3.45 -3.11
CA ASP A 111 5.12 -2.46 -2.22
C ASP A 111 4.24 -3.20 -1.19
N LEU A 112 4.57 -3.06 0.09
CA LEU A 112 3.86 -3.70 1.19
C LEU A 112 2.78 -2.78 1.77
N ALA A 113 3.17 -1.54 2.07
CA ALA A 113 2.31 -0.50 2.61
C ALA A 113 2.77 0.87 2.13
N GLU A 114 1.80 1.75 1.85
CA GLU A 114 2.00 3.18 1.64
C GLU A 114 1.46 3.94 2.86
N PHE A 115 2.03 5.10 3.18
CA PHE A 115 1.65 5.89 4.34
C PHE A 115 1.40 7.35 3.95
N ASP A 116 0.27 7.89 4.41
CA ASP A 116 -0.03 9.31 4.21
C ASP A 116 0.83 10.19 5.12
N LEU A 117 1.04 9.76 6.36
CA LEU A 117 2.01 10.38 7.26
C LEU A 117 2.76 9.30 8.04
N LEU A 118 4.04 9.56 8.27
CA LEU A 118 4.89 8.76 9.15
C LEU A 118 5.70 9.70 10.03
N MET A 119 5.72 9.45 11.33
CA MET A 119 6.39 10.29 12.30
C MET A 119 6.90 9.49 13.47
N VAL A 120 7.77 10.12 14.26
CA VAL A 120 8.11 9.68 15.60
C VAL A 120 7.51 10.69 16.57
N ASP A 121 6.68 10.21 17.49
CA ASP A 121 6.03 11.07 18.46
C ASP A 121 7.01 11.52 19.57
N GLY A 122 6.51 12.35 20.50
CA GLY A 122 7.26 12.85 21.64
C GLY A 122 7.61 11.80 22.70
N ASP A 123 7.12 10.56 22.54
CA ASP A 123 7.42 9.40 23.40
C ASP A 123 8.34 8.40 22.66
N ASN A 124 8.93 8.82 21.54
CA ASN A 124 9.84 8.06 20.69
C ASN A 124 9.22 6.81 20.05
N GLN A 125 7.90 6.82 19.81
CA GLN A 125 7.20 5.77 19.08
C GLN A 125 6.97 6.18 17.63
N VAL A 126 7.23 5.25 16.70
CA VAL A 126 6.78 5.39 15.32
C VAL A 126 5.25 5.36 15.30
N THR A 127 4.69 6.40 14.71
CA THR A 127 3.25 6.65 14.55
C THR A 127 2.99 6.93 13.08
N PHE A 128 1.86 6.45 12.56
CA PHE A 128 1.43 6.78 11.21
C PHE A 128 0.03 7.38 11.20
N ALA A 129 -0.29 8.09 10.12
CA ALA A 129 -1.63 8.58 9.87
C ALA A 129 -2.12 8.17 8.48
N GLU A 130 -3.44 8.03 8.36
CA GLU A 130 -4.14 7.77 7.11
C GLU A 130 -5.30 8.75 6.98
N VAL A 131 -5.47 9.26 5.77
CA VAL A 131 -6.35 10.37 5.45
C VAL A 131 -7.53 9.87 4.62
N LEU A 132 -8.75 10.08 5.14
CA LEU A 132 -9.99 9.63 4.52
C LEU A 132 -10.83 10.81 4.04
N THR A 133 -11.17 10.79 2.75
CA THR A 133 -12.11 11.76 2.13
C THR A 133 -13.49 11.16 1.86
N SER A 134 -13.63 9.84 1.94
CA SER A 134 -14.86 9.11 1.64
C SER A 134 -15.04 7.91 2.57
N PRO A 135 -16.28 7.53 2.91
CA PRO A 135 -16.59 6.33 3.69
C PRO A 135 -16.58 5.02 2.88
N SER A 136 -16.39 5.08 1.55
CA SER A 136 -16.60 3.95 0.62
C SER A 136 -15.85 2.68 0.97
N ASP A 137 -14.65 2.80 1.52
CA ASP A 137 -13.70 1.68 1.65
C ASP A 137 -13.35 1.36 3.11
N LEU A 138 -14.18 1.80 4.08
CA LEU A 138 -13.90 1.64 5.51
C LEU A 138 -13.70 0.18 5.96
N LYS A 139 -14.24 -0.80 5.21
CA LYS A 139 -14.08 -2.22 5.54
C LYS A 139 -12.71 -2.75 5.10
N GLU A 140 -12.29 -2.52 3.86
CA GLU A 140 -10.93 -2.87 3.43
C GLU A 140 -9.88 -2.10 4.25
N PHE A 141 -10.20 -0.85 4.59
CA PHE A 141 -9.34 0.03 5.38
C PHE A 141 -9.03 -0.55 6.77
N GLU A 142 -10.00 -1.16 7.46
CA GLU A 142 -9.77 -1.80 8.78
C GLU A 142 -8.65 -2.86 8.72
N ALA A 143 -8.67 -3.72 7.70
CA ALA A 143 -7.63 -4.74 7.50
C ALA A 143 -6.28 -4.13 7.11
N GLU A 144 -6.30 -3.04 6.34
CA GLU A 144 -5.09 -2.31 5.96
C GLU A 144 -4.39 -1.66 7.17
N ILE A 145 -5.15 -1.05 8.09
CA ILE A 145 -4.60 -0.46 9.32
C ILE A 145 -3.94 -1.53 10.19
N GLU A 146 -4.59 -2.68 10.34
CA GLU A 146 -4.03 -3.78 11.13
C GLU A 146 -2.72 -4.31 10.54
N TYR A 147 -2.67 -4.44 9.21
CA TYR A 147 -1.44 -4.81 8.52
C TYR A 147 -0.33 -3.77 8.73
N LYS A 148 -0.64 -2.47 8.58
CA LYS A 148 0.32 -1.37 8.79
C LYS A 148 0.86 -1.35 10.22
N ARG A 149 0.00 -1.57 11.22
CA ARG A 149 0.41 -1.70 12.63
C ARG A 149 1.34 -2.88 12.84
N THR A 150 0.97 -4.05 12.32
CA THR A 150 1.80 -5.27 12.44
C THR A 150 3.17 -5.07 11.78
N LEU A 151 3.19 -4.47 10.59
CA LEU A 151 4.42 -4.17 9.85
C LEU A 151 5.33 -3.20 10.59
N LEU A 152 4.80 -2.05 11.03
CA LEU A 152 5.59 -1.07 11.78
C LEU A 152 6.00 -1.61 13.15
N GLY A 153 5.13 -2.35 13.82
CA GLY A 153 5.37 -2.97 15.12
C GLY A 153 6.54 -3.94 15.06
N TYR A 154 6.58 -4.79 14.02
CA TYR A 154 7.75 -5.61 13.76
C TYR A 154 8.98 -4.76 13.45
N LEU A 155 8.92 -3.89 12.44
CA LEU A 155 10.10 -3.18 11.94
C LEU A 155 10.79 -2.29 12.99
N PHE A 156 10.01 -1.69 13.89
CA PHE A 156 10.48 -0.77 14.91
C PHE A 156 10.50 -1.37 16.31
N ASP A 157 10.24 -2.68 16.45
CA ASP A 157 10.21 -3.39 17.73
C ASP A 157 9.27 -2.73 18.74
N GLN A 158 8.05 -2.44 18.27
CA GLN A 158 6.98 -1.78 19.02
C GLN A 158 5.81 -2.73 19.21
N GLU A 159 5.45 -3.02 20.46
CA GLU A 159 4.28 -3.84 20.79
C GLU A 159 2.98 -3.20 20.28
N ARG A 160 2.89 -1.87 20.37
CA ARG A 160 1.74 -1.09 19.89
C ARG A 160 2.23 0.06 19.03
N VAL A 161 1.54 0.26 17.92
CA VAL A 161 1.82 1.34 16.97
C VAL A 161 0.65 2.32 17.00
N PRO A 162 0.86 3.54 17.52
CA PRO A 162 -0.16 4.57 17.47
C PRO A 162 -0.55 4.87 16.02
N PHE A 163 -1.85 5.07 15.82
CA PHE A 163 -2.44 5.34 14.53
C PHE A 163 -3.34 6.58 14.62
N LEU A 164 -3.18 7.50 13.68
CA LEU A 164 -4.04 8.66 13.53
C LEU A 164 -4.93 8.51 12.29
N MET A 165 -6.23 8.48 12.51
CA MET A 165 -7.21 8.58 11.43
C MET A 165 -7.65 10.02 11.27
N VAL A 166 -7.40 10.60 10.09
CA VAL A 166 -7.86 11.95 9.75
C VAL A 166 -8.96 11.87 8.72
N ALA A 167 -10.13 12.43 8.99
CA ALA A 167 -11.29 12.29 8.11
C ALA A 167 -11.98 13.62 7.83
N SER A 168 -12.41 13.82 6.58
CA SER A 168 -13.22 14.97 6.17
C SER A 168 -14.73 14.74 6.35
N PHE A 169 -15.11 13.72 7.12
CA PHE A 169 -16.48 13.33 7.42
C PHE A 169 -16.56 12.65 8.79
N ASN A 170 -17.76 12.51 9.34
CA ASN A 170 -17.94 11.86 10.64
C ASN A 170 -17.87 10.33 10.52
N VAL A 171 -16.73 9.76 10.89
CA VAL A 171 -16.47 8.31 10.82
C VAL A 171 -17.34 7.50 11.81
N ALA A 172 -17.81 8.10 12.90
CA ALA A 172 -18.62 7.42 13.91
C ALA A 172 -20.03 7.05 13.40
N ASN A 173 -20.46 7.60 12.27
CA ASN A 173 -21.71 7.24 11.60
C ASN A 173 -21.65 5.84 10.95
N TYR A 174 -20.45 5.27 10.78
CA TYR A 174 -20.23 4.02 10.06
C TYR A 174 -19.82 2.89 11.02
N SER A 175 -20.33 1.67 10.79
CA SER A 175 -20.06 0.52 11.67
C SER A 175 -18.58 0.15 11.72
N ALA A 176 -17.91 0.09 10.56
CA ALA A 176 -16.47 -0.14 10.45
C ALA A 176 -15.68 1.02 11.10
N GLY A 177 -16.08 2.26 10.84
CA GLY A 177 -15.51 3.43 11.49
C GLY A 177 -15.54 3.36 13.02
N ARG A 178 -16.68 2.99 13.61
CA ARG A 178 -16.81 2.79 15.06
C ARG A 178 -15.92 1.67 15.60
N ARG A 179 -15.64 0.61 14.83
CA ARG A 179 -14.71 -0.44 15.25
C ARG A 179 -13.27 0.08 15.29
N ILE A 180 -12.83 0.76 14.22
CA ILE A 180 -11.50 1.36 14.14
C ILE A 180 -11.26 2.34 15.29
N LEU A 181 -12.26 3.18 15.61
CA LEU A 181 -12.20 4.14 16.72
C LEU A 181 -12.12 3.49 18.11
N ARG A 182 -12.59 2.25 18.26
CA ARG A 182 -12.50 1.50 19.52
C ARG A 182 -11.18 0.75 19.66
N THR A 183 -10.43 0.58 18.58
CA THR A 183 -9.13 -0.08 18.64
C THR A 183 -8.17 0.77 19.49
N PRO A 184 -7.43 0.16 20.44
CA PRO A 184 -6.45 0.88 21.25
C PRO A 184 -5.44 1.64 20.40
N ASP A 185 -4.91 2.73 20.94
CA ASP A 185 -3.90 3.57 20.30
C ASP A 185 -4.33 4.13 18.92
N THR A 186 -5.64 4.27 18.71
CA THR A 186 -6.25 5.00 17.61
C THR A 186 -6.65 6.40 18.06
N ILE A 187 -6.20 7.41 17.32
CA ILE A 187 -6.59 8.81 17.49
C ILE A 187 -7.42 9.21 16.28
N HIS A 188 -8.47 10.01 16.49
CA HIS A 188 -9.32 10.51 15.42
C HIS A 188 -9.29 12.03 15.37
N LEU A 189 -9.08 12.56 14.18
CA LEU A 189 -9.15 13.97 13.87
C LEU A 189 -10.16 14.17 12.74
N GLN A 190 -11.24 14.89 13.04
CA GLN A 190 -12.21 15.31 12.03
C GLN A 190 -11.92 16.75 11.61
N THR A 191 -11.89 17.02 10.31
CA THR A 191 -11.80 18.39 9.78
C THR A 191 -13.08 18.77 9.04
N ALA A 192 -13.14 20.02 8.56
CA ALA A 192 -14.07 20.46 7.53
C ALA A 192 -13.96 19.58 6.27
N THR A 193 -15.04 19.52 5.47
CA THR A 193 -15.06 18.76 4.22
C THR A 193 -14.10 19.38 3.20
N CYS A 194 -13.67 18.59 2.21
CA CYS A 194 -12.84 19.13 1.13
C CYS A 194 -13.56 20.27 0.37
N GLU A 195 -14.89 20.22 0.25
CA GLU A 195 -15.69 21.26 -0.39
C GLU A 195 -15.69 22.55 0.44
N GLU A 196 -15.85 22.45 1.76
CA GLU A 196 -15.78 23.58 2.69
C GLU A 196 -14.41 24.25 2.62
N ILE A 197 -13.32 23.48 2.67
CA ILE A 197 -11.96 24.01 2.59
C ILE A 197 -11.71 24.68 1.22
N LYS A 198 -12.13 24.04 0.13
CA LYS A 198 -12.00 24.60 -1.24
C LYS A 198 -12.79 25.88 -1.44
N SER A 199 -13.91 26.07 -0.74
CA SER A 199 -14.76 27.27 -0.89
C SER A 199 -14.00 28.57 -0.60
N GLY A 200 -12.96 28.51 0.24
CA GLY A 200 -12.06 29.62 0.54
C GLY A 200 -11.01 29.90 -0.56
N LEU A 201 -10.89 29.03 -1.56
CA LEU A 201 -9.87 29.12 -2.61
C LEU A 201 -10.44 29.58 -3.95
N ARG A 202 -9.62 30.33 -4.69
CA ARG A 202 -9.85 30.69 -6.09
C ARG A 202 -8.83 29.96 -6.95
N GLY A 203 -9.26 29.26 -7.99
CA GLY A 203 -8.39 28.36 -8.80
C GLY A 203 -7.17 29.00 -9.51
N LYS A 204 -7.00 30.32 -9.45
CA LYS A 204 -5.82 31.04 -9.98
C LYS A 204 -4.81 31.45 -8.90
N GLN A 205 -5.13 31.27 -7.62
CA GLN A 205 -4.25 31.62 -6.51
C GLN A 205 -2.96 30.79 -6.53
N ARG A 206 -1.90 31.35 -5.96
CA ARG A 206 -0.61 30.69 -5.79
C ARG A 206 -0.17 30.79 -4.32
N PRO A 207 0.53 29.78 -3.79
CA PRO A 207 1.16 29.88 -2.48
C PRO A 207 2.08 31.09 -2.42
N ALA A 208 2.19 31.72 -1.24
CA ALA A 208 3.04 32.90 -1.04
C ALA A 208 4.51 32.62 -1.39
N GLN A 209 5.02 31.44 -1.06
CA GLN A 209 6.39 31.00 -1.39
C GLN A 209 6.51 30.30 -2.76
N GLY A 210 5.44 30.28 -3.55
CA GLY A 210 5.35 29.56 -4.82
C GLY A 210 5.29 28.04 -4.65
N TRP A 211 5.56 27.29 -5.73
CA TRP A 211 5.47 25.82 -5.75
C TRP A 211 6.80 25.10 -5.51
N ARG A 212 7.85 25.84 -5.14
CA ARG A 212 9.15 25.23 -4.81
C ARG A 212 9.12 24.76 -3.35
N PRO A 213 9.72 23.60 -3.04
CA PRO A 213 9.85 23.18 -1.66
C PRO A 213 10.74 24.16 -0.89
N GLY A 214 10.35 24.47 0.34
CA GLY A 214 11.19 25.19 1.30
C GLY A 214 12.31 24.29 1.82
N LEU A 215 13.21 24.86 2.61
CA LEU A 215 14.17 24.06 3.37
C LEU A 215 13.44 23.36 4.53
N PRO A 216 13.55 22.02 4.68
CA PRO A 216 12.99 21.34 5.83
C PRO A 216 13.58 21.87 7.14
N HIS A 217 12.76 22.01 8.18
CA HIS A 217 13.25 22.37 9.51
C HIS A 217 13.81 21.14 10.26
N SER A 218 14.43 21.35 11.42
CA SER A 218 15.23 20.35 12.14
C SER A 218 14.52 19.03 12.49
N LYS A 219 13.19 19.03 12.64
CA LYS A 219 12.39 17.84 12.95
C LYS A 219 11.89 17.11 11.70
N MET A 220 12.04 17.69 10.51
CA MET A 220 11.66 17.04 9.26
C MET A 220 12.81 16.15 8.77
N VAL A 221 12.57 14.85 8.64
CA VAL A 221 13.59 13.84 8.32
C VAL A 221 13.16 12.99 7.12
N ARG A 222 14.11 12.37 6.41
CA ARG A 222 13.72 11.38 5.40
C ARG A 222 13.17 10.14 6.10
N ALA A 223 12.10 9.57 5.58
CA ALA A 223 11.53 8.33 6.08
C ALA A 223 12.57 7.19 6.08
N SER A 224 13.47 7.17 5.09
CA SER A 224 14.58 6.21 5.00
C SER A 224 15.62 6.32 6.11
N ASP A 225 15.65 7.45 6.83
CA ASP A 225 16.62 7.69 7.91
C ASP A 225 16.07 7.22 9.27
N LEU A 226 14.80 6.77 9.31
CA LEU A 226 14.23 6.09 10.48
C LEU A 226 14.88 4.72 10.63
N THR A 227 15.56 4.53 11.77
CA THR A 227 16.32 3.30 12.04
C THR A 227 15.37 2.15 12.38
N LEU A 228 15.35 1.13 11.52
CA LEU A 228 14.68 -0.14 11.80
C LEU A 228 15.36 -0.84 12.99
N LYS A 229 14.56 -1.41 13.88
CA LYS A 229 15.04 -2.13 15.07
C LYS A 229 15.18 -3.64 14.83
N ARG A 230 14.40 -4.18 13.89
CA ARG A 230 14.48 -5.59 13.47
C ARG A 230 15.07 -5.71 12.07
N ALA A 231 15.74 -6.83 11.82
CA ALA A 231 16.21 -7.17 10.48
C ALA A 231 15.02 -7.35 9.53
N PHE A 232 15.12 -6.78 8.34
CA PHE A 232 14.04 -6.82 7.36
C PHE A 232 14.48 -7.49 6.06
N ASP A 233 14.48 -8.83 6.09
CA ASP A 233 14.73 -9.67 4.92
C ASP A 233 13.41 -10.30 4.46
N TYR A 234 12.66 -9.54 3.66
CA TYR A 234 11.35 -9.98 3.21
C TYR A 234 11.42 -11.23 2.31
N GLN A 235 12.52 -11.45 1.59
CA GLN A 235 12.68 -12.65 0.78
C GLN A 235 12.73 -13.89 1.68
N LYS A 236 13.46 -13.81 2.79
CA LYS A 236 13.50 -14.89 3.79
C LYS A 236 12.12 -15.19 4.37
N PHE A 237 11.36 -14.15 4.73
CA PHE A 237 10.01 -14.30 5.29
C PHE A 237 9.07 -14.97 4.28
N HIS A 238 9.12 -14.52 3.04
CA HIS A 238 8.41 -15.11 1.92
C HIS A 238 8.77 -16.59 1.70
N ASP A 239 10.07 -16.92 1.70
CA ASP A 239 10.53 -18.28 1.42
C ASP A 239 10.14 -19.26 2.54
N TRP A 240 10.13 -18.81 3.80
CA TRP A 240 9.55 -19.57 4.91
C TRP A 240 8.07 -19.86 4.70
N GLU A 241 7.29 -18.84 4.37
CA GLU A 241 5.86 -18.97 4.11
C GLU A 241 5.58 -19.94 2.95
N ARG A 242 6.31 -19.77 1.84
CA ARG A 242 6.22 -20.66 0.67
C ARG A 242 6.51 -22.12 1.02
N ASN A 243 7.58 -22.36 1.78
CA ASN A 243 7.99 -23.71 2.13
C ASN A 243 7.00 -24.37 3.10
N TRP A 244 6.44 -23.61 4.04
CA TRP A 244 5.39 -24.08 4.93
C TRP A 244 4.13 -24.47 4.14
N VAL A 245 3.68 -23.64 3.19
CA VAL A 245 2.54 -23.97 2.33
C VAL A 245 2.82 -25.22 1.48
N PHE A 246 4.00 -25.31 0.84
CA PHE A 246 4.35 -26.49 0.05
C PHE A 246 4.32 -27.77 0.88
N SER A 247 4.85 -27.75 2.10
CA SER A 247 4.81 -28.89 3.00
C SER A 247 3.38 -29.24 3.40
N GLY A 248 2.58 -28.24 3.77
CA GLY A 248 1.20 -28.44 4.19
C GLY A 248 0.33 -29.04 3.09
N VAL A 249 0.32 -28.42 1.90
CA VAL A 249 -0.45 -28.89 0.73
C VAL A 249 0.03 -30.26 0.25
N SER A 250 1.33 -30.55 0.33
CA SER A 250 1.85 -31.87 -0.05
C SER A 250 1.36 -32.98 0.88
N ASN A 251 1.20 -32.66 2.17
CA ASN A 251 0.76 -33.56 3.24
C ASN A 251 -0.74 -33.42 3.56
N GLU A 252 -1.53 -32.75 2.71
CA GLU A 252 -2.99 -32.60 2.85
C GLU A 252 -3.41 -31.91 4.16
N VAL A 253 -2.55 -31.03 4.68
CA VAL A 253 -2.85 -30.15 5.82
C VAL A 253 -3.60 -28.92 5.32
N ASP A 254 -4.70 -28.58 6.00
CA ASP A 254 -5.38 -27.30 5.77
C ASP A 254 -4.55 -26.14 6.34
N VAL A 255 -3.71 -25.58 5.48
CA VAL A 255 -2.87 -24.42 5.79
C VAL A 255 -3.69 -23.16 6.08
N LYS A 256 -4.97 -23.05 5.70
CA LYS A 256 -5.76 -21.85 6.04
C LYS A 256 -6.13 -21.81 7.52
N SER A 257 -6.29 -22.98 8.15
CA SER A 257 -6.67 -23.10 9.56
C SER A 257 -5.51 -23.44 10.48
N ALA A 258 -4.44 -24.02 9.96
CA ALA A 258 -3.25 -24.36 10.74
C ALA A 258 -2.49 -23.10 11.22
N ALA A 259 -2.02 -23.14 12.47
CA ALA A 259 -1.16 -22.10 13.00
C ALA A 259 0.19 -22.08 12.27
N ASN A 260 0.54 -20.93 11.71
CA ASN A 260 1.82 -20.75 11.05
C ASN A 260 2.95 -20.63 12.10
N PRO A 261 4.05 -21.40 11.99
CA PRO A 261 5.12 -21.39 12.99
C PRO A 261 6.01 -20.13 12.93
N HIS A 262 5.86 -19.30 11.90
CA HIS A 262 6.67 -18.10 11.69
C HIS A 262 5.92 -16.84 12.11
N GLU A 263 6.48 -16.09 13.06
CA GLU A 263 5.95 -14.78 13.50
C GLU A 263 5.82 -13.78 12.34
N THR A 264 6.64 -13.92 11.30
CA THR A 264 6.70 -13.01 10.15
C THR A 264 5.64 -13.32 9.09
N SER A 265 4.87 -14.39 9.24
CA SER A 265 3.82 -14.80 8.28
C SER A 265 2.82 -13.66 8.02
N MET A 266 2.44 -12.93 9.07
CA MET A 266 1.53 -11.78 8.99
C MET A 266 2.09 -10.60 8.17
N LEU A 267 3.40 -10.57 7.91
CA LEU A 267 4.04 -9.53 7.09
C LEU A 267 3.97 -9.85 5.60
N VAL A 268 3.81 -11.13 5.23
CA VAL A 268 3.85 -11.60 3.85
C VAL A 268 2.49 -11.35 3.19
N LYS A 269 2.47 -10.54 2.12
CA LYS A 269 1.23 -10.25 1.36
C LYS A 269 1.01 -11.18 0.16
N LYS A 270 2.02 -11.97 -0.18
CA LYS A 270 2.03 -12.77 -1.40
C LYS A 270 3.00 -13.92 -1.30
N ILE A 271 2.62 -15.06 -1.85
CA ILE A 271 3.52 -16.19 -2.04
C ILE A 271 3.72 -16.38 -3.54
N LEU A 272 4.95 -16.33 -4.01
CA LEU A 272 5.36 -16.67 -5.36
C LEU A 272 5.92 -18.09 -5.35
N TYR A 273 5.12 -19.05 -5.83
CA TYR A 273 5.50 -20.46 -5.81
C TYR A 273 6.58 -20.79 -6.84
N GLY A 274 6.56 -20.10 -7.99
CA GLY A 274 7.55 -20.26 -9.04
C GLY A 274 6.96 -20.26 -10.44
N GLY A 275 7.82 -20.40 -11.45
CA GLY A 275 7.41 -20.51 -12.84
C GLY A 275 6.84 -21.90 -13.14
N LEU A 276 5.76 -21.97 -13.92
CA LEU A 276 5.20 -23.24 -14.38
C LEU A 276 6.06 -23.85 -15.49
N TYR A 277 6.32 -25.16 -15.40
CA TYR A 277 6.77 -25.92 -16.57
C TYR A 277 5.65 -25.97 -17.64
N PRO A 278 5.98 -26.13 -18.94
CA PRO A 278 4.96 -26.22 -19.98
C PRO A 278 3.94 -27.34 -19.78
N SER A 279 4.32 -28.45 -19.13
CA SER A 279 3.40 -29.53 -18.76
C SER A 279 2.41 -29.10 -17.68
N ALA A 280 2.88 -28.37 -16.65
CA ALA A 280 2.03 -27.85 -15.60
C ALA A 280 1.02 -26.84 -16.14
N LEU A 281 1.47 -25.91 -16.99
CA LEU A 281 0.59 -24.95 -17.63
C LEU A 281 -0.48 -25.63 -18.49
N ARG A 282 -0.14 -26.73 -19.19
CA ARG A 282 -1.12 -27.49 -19.97
C ARG A 282 -2.22 -28.05 -19.07
N THR A 283 -1.85 -28.72 -17.98
CA THR A 283 -2.80 -29.28 -17.00
C THR A 283 -3.72 -28.19 -16.43
N VAL A 284 -3.16 -27.05 -16.06
CA VAL A 284 -3.96 -25.92 -15.55
C VAL A 284 -4.95 -25.43 -16.61
N CYS A 285 -4.58 -25.36 -17.89
CA CYS A 285 -5.48 -24.96 -18.97
C CYS A 285 -6.53 -26.03 -19.34
N GLU A 286 -6.39 -27.27 -18.87
CA GLU A 286 -7.41 -28.32 -19.01
C GLU A 286 -8.48 -28.20 -17.92
N GLU A 287 -8.11 -27.71 -16.73
CA GLU A 287 -8.98 -27.58 -15.56
C GLU A 287 -9.61 -26.18 -15.42
N TYR A 288 -8.91 -25.13 -15.85
CA TYR A 288 -9.29 -23.74 -15.64
C TYR A 288 -9.33 -22.95 -16.95
N GLU A 289 -10.35 -22.09 -17.09
CA GLU A 289 -10.42 -21.15 -18.20
C GLU A 289 -9.63 -19.87 -17.91
N PHE A 290 -9.05 -19.29 -18.97
CA PHE A 290 -8.32 -18.03 -18.91
C PHE A 290 -8.95 -17.00 -19.84
N SER A 291 -9.20 -15.79 -19.34
CA SER A 291 -9.74 -14.69 -20.13
C SER A 291 -8.93 -13.40 -20.01
N ILE A 292 -8.61 -12.79 -21.16
CA ILE A 292 -8.00 -11.45 -21.22
C ILE A 292 -8.99 -10.52 -21.89
N ARG A 293 -9.49 -9.52 -21.13
CA ARG A 293 -10.50 -8.56 -21.62
C ARG A 293 -11.72 -9.25 -22.22
N GLY A 294 -12.22 -10.29 -21.54
CA GLY A 294 -13.38 -11.07 -21.96
C GLY A 294 -13.11 -12.11 -23.07
N LYS A 295 -11.93 -12.13 -23.69
CA LYS A 295 -11.57 -13.14 -24.69
C LYS A 295 -10.91 -14.34 -24.02
N LYS A 296 -11.50 -15.53 -24.19
CA LYS A 296 -10.90 -16.80 -23.77
C LYS A 296 -9.60 -17.07 -24.53
N ILE A 297 -8.60 -17.55 -23.81
CA ILE A 297 -7.30 -17.96 -24.36
C ILE A 297 -6.95 -19.35 -23.85
N GLY A 298 -6.45 -20.21 -24.73
CA GLY A 298 -6.03 -21.56 -24.37
C GLY A 298 -4.52 -21.69 -24.23
N PHE A 299 -4.08 -22.91 -23.95
CA PHE A 299 -2.67 -23.26 -23.80
C PHE A 299 -1.80 -22.81 -25.00
N HIS A 300 -2.30 -22.99 -26.23
CA HIS A 300 -1.56 -22.63 -27.44
C HIS A 300 -1.37 -21.12 -27.59
N GLU A 301 -2.41 -20.33 -27.32
CA GLU A 301 -2.33 -18.87 -27.30
C GLU A 301 -1.38 -18.40 -26.20
N ILE A 302 -1.47 -18.98 -25.00
CA ILE A 302 -0.62 -18.60 -23.87
C ILE A 302 0.85 -18.86 -24.21
N LYS A 303 1.18 -20.05 -24.71
CA LYS A 303 2.55 -20.42 -25.10
C LYS A 303 3.11 -19.51 -26.20
N LYS A 304 2.27 -19.02 -27.12
CA LYS A 304 2.69 -18.10 -28.19
C LYS A 304 2.92 -16.67 -27.68
N GLN A 305 2.03 -16.19 -26.81
CA GLN A 305 2.01 -14.77 -26.41
C GLN A 305 2.85 -14.47 -25.17
N PHE A 306 3.13 -15.48 -24.33
CA PHE A 306 3.83 -15.32 -23.07
C PHE A 306 5.03 -16.25 -22.96
N SER A 307 6.12 -15.75 -22.40
CA SER A 307 7.38 -16.50 -22.22
C SER A 307 7.45 -17.24 -20.89
N LYS A 308 6.63 -16.84 -19.91
CA LYS A 308 6.65 -17.37 -18.55
C LYS A 308 5.28 -17.19 -17.90
N VAL A 309 4.88 -18.15 -17.10
CA VAL A 309 3.72 -18.07 -16.19
C VAL A 309 4.21 -18.36 -14.79
N VAL A 310 3.94 -17.47 -13.84
CA VAL A 310 4.28 -17.66 -12.42
C VAL A 310 2.99 -17.87 -11.63
N LEU A 311 2.92 -18.95 -10.85
CA LEU A 311 1.83 -19.19 -9.91
C LEU A 311 2.11 -18.48 -8.59
N ALA A 312 1.08 -17.86 -8.03
CA ALA A 312 1.14 -17.15 -6.76
C ALA A 312 -0.20 -17.21 -6.00
N THR A 313 -0.18 -16.81 -4.73
CA THR A 313 -1.38 -16.54 -3.94
C THR A 313 -1.26 -15.21 -3.20
N ASP A 314 -2.37 -14.47 -3.13
CA ASP A 314 -2.51 -13.26 -2.29
C ASP A 314 -2.88 -13.67 -0.85
N LEU A 315 -2.17 -13.09 0.13
CA LEU A 315 -2.40 -13.31 1.56
C LEU A 315 -3.18 -12.12 2.16
N PRO A 316 -3.96 -12.34 3.24
CA PRO A 316 -4.08 -13.57 4.03
C PRO A 316 -5.09 -14.61 3.50
N GLY A 317 -5.87 -14.31 2.46
CA GLY A 317 -6.94 -15.19 1.95
C GLY A 317 -6.48 -16.44 1.19
N TYR A 318 -5.18 -16.53 0.88
CA TYR A 318 -4.60 -17.53 -0.03
C TYR A 318 -5.27 -17.54 -1.41
N GLU A 319 -5.64 -16.38 -1.93
CA GLU A 319 -6.38 -16.25 -3.19
C GLU A 319 -5.44 -16.55 -4.38
N PRO A 320 -5.68 -17.59 -5.19
CA PRO A 320 -4.80 -17.91 -6.31
C PRO A 320 -4.79 -16.87 -7.41
N LEU A 321 -3.60 -16.65 -7.96
CA LEU A 321 -3.38 -15.75 -9.09
C LEU A 321 -2.17 -16.20 -9.92
N MET A 322 -2.07 -15.70 -11.14
CA MET A 322 -0.95 -15.98 -12.02
C MET A 322 -0.41 -14.73 -12.68
N TYR A 323 0.90 -14.70 -12.92
CA TYR A 323 1.56 -13.63 -13.67
C TYR A 323 2.08 -14.14 -15.01
N PHE A 324 1.59 -13.56 -16.11
CA PHE A 324 1.97 -13.96 -17.46
C PHE A 324 2.96 -12.94 -18.05
N ARG A 325 4.18 -13.39 -18.37
CA ARG A 325 5.23 -12.53 -18.94
C ARG A 325 4.98 -12.30 -20.43
N SER A 326 4.60 -11.08 -20.82
CA SER A 326 4.32 -10.74 -22.22
C SER A 326 5.58 -10.82 -23.10
N ASN A 327 5.46 -11.44 -24.28
CA ASN A 327 6.52 -11.42 -25.30
C ASN A 327 6.56 -10.09 -26.07
N GLN A 328 5.45 -9.35 -26.11
CA GLN A 328 5.34 -8.10 -26.87
C GLN A 328 5.86 -6.88 -26.10
N LYS A 329 5.67 -6.88 -24.77
CA LYS A 329 6.02 -5.76 -23.90
C LYS A 329 6.77 -6.25 -22.68
N ARG A 330 7.62 -5.40 -22.10
CA ARG A 330 8.31 -5.68 -20.83
C ARG A 330 7.37 -5.43 -19.64
N GLU A 331 6.43 -6.34 -19.47
CA GLU A 331 5.42 -6.34 -18.40
C GLU A 331 4.94 -7.77 -18.09
N TYR A 332 4.30 -7.91 -16.94
CA TYR A 332 3.49 -9.08 -16.59
C TYR A 332 2.01 -8.72 -16.57
N LEU A 333 1.16 -9.65 -16.98
CA LEU A 333 -0.29 -9.56 -16.78
C LEU A 333 -0.62 -10.32 -15.49
N LYS A 334 -1.29 -9.65 -14.54
CA LYS A 334 -1.86 -10.29 -13.35
C LYS A 334 -3.21 -10.88 -13.72
N MET A 335 -3.34 -12.19 -13.56
CA MET A 335 -4.56 -12.97 -13.74
C MET A 335 -5.06 -13.36 -12.34
N VAL A 336 -6.29 -13.00 -12.00
CA VAL A 336 -6.92 -13.34 -10.71
C VAL A 336 -8.06 -14.31 -10.91
N GLN A 337 -8.34 -15.14 -9.92
CA GLN A 337 -9.53 -15.99 -9.97
C GLN A 337 -10.82 -15.19 -9.80
N ASP A 338 -11.84 -15.58 -10.54
CA ASP A 338 -13.22 -15.20 -10.26
C ASP A 338 -13.90 -16.21 -9.31
N ARG A 339 -15.20 -16.02 -9.08
CA ARG A 339 -15.98 -16.85 -8.14
C ARG A 339 -16.17 -18.28 -8.64
N GLU A 340 -15.96 -18.54 -9.93
CA GLU A 340 -16.08 -19.87 -10.55
C GLU A 340 -14.71 -20.58 -10.57
N GLY A 341 -13.66 -19.95 -10.02
CA GLY A 341 -12.29 -20.47 -10.02
C GLY A 341 -11.51 -20.19 -11.30
N ASN A 342 -12.14 -19.57 -12.32
CA ASN A 342 -11.50 -19.25 -13.59
C ASN A 342 -10.64 -18.00 -13.50
N PHE A 343 -9.61 -17.89 -14.34
CA PHE A 343 -8.66 -16.79 -14.29
C PHE A 343 -8.99 -15.68 -15.28
N LYS A 344 -9.09 -14.44 -14.79
CA LYS A 344 -9.30 -13.25 -15.62
C LYS A 344 -8.22 -12.21 -15.40
N PHE A 345 -7.93 -11.47 -16.46
CA PHE A 345 -7.00 -10.34 -16.41
C PHE A 345 -7.51 -9.24 -15.46
N GLU A 346 -6.67 -8.82 -14.52
CA GLU A 346 -6.92 -7.69 -13.63
C GLU A 346 -6.15 -6.44 -14.12
N ARG A 347 -4.82 -6.53 -14.15
CA ARG A 347 -3.95 -5.38 -14.41
C ARG A 347 -2.55 -5.78 -14.89
N PHE A 348 -1.81 -4.79 -15.39
CA PHE A 348 -0.40 -4.96 -15.76
C PHE A 348 0.53 -4.67 -14.58
N THR A 349 1.64 -5.40 -14.51
CA THR A 349 2.80 -5.10 -13.66
C THR A 349 3.93 -4.57 -14.55
N PRO A 350 4.30 -3.29 -14.44
CA PRO A 350 5.25 -2.65 -15.35
C PRO A 350 6.71 -3.01 -15.04
N SER A 351 7.60 -2.98 -16.03
CA SER A 351 9.03 -3.30 -15.86
C SER A 351 9.85 -2.38 -14.95
N ARG A 352 9.27 -1.25 -14.53
CA ARG A 352 9.97 -0.23 -13.73
C ARG A 352 9.84 -0.42 -12.23
N VAL A 353 9.09 -1.42 -11.76
CA VAL A 353 8.92 -1.71 -10.33
C VAL A 353 9.82 -2.86 -9.87
N GLY A 354 10.24 -2.86 -8.61
CA GLY A 354 11.11 -3.91 -8.05
C GLY A 354 10.47 -5.29 -8.13
N PHE A 355 9.16 -5.38 -7.88
CA PHE A 355 8.39 -6.63 -7.96
C PHE A 355 8.46 -7.29 -9.34
N PHE A 356 8.56 -6.51 -10.41
CA PHE A 356 8.77 -7.07 -11.76
C PHE A 356 10.09 -7.84 -11.83
N LEU A 357 11.17 -7.31 -11.25
CA LEU A 357 12.47 -7.98 -11.23
C LEU A 357 12.43 -9.27 -10.42
N TRP A 358 11.62 -9.33 -9.36
CA TRP A 358 11.41 -10.55 -8.60
C TRP A 358 10.67 -11.62 -9.43
N LEU A 359 9.64 -11.25 -10.18
CA LEU A 359 9.00 -12.17 -11.12
C LEU A 359 9.98 -12.64 -12.22
N GLU A 360 10.83 -11.75 -12.73
CA GLU A 360 11.86 -12.11 -13.71
C GLU A 360 12.88 -13.11 -13.14
N SER A 361 13.24 -13.03 -11.86
CA SER A 361 14.22 -13.93 -11.24
C SER A 361 13.69 -15.36 -11.04
N LEU A 362 12.38 -15.59 -11.17
CA LEU A 362 11.78 -16.92 -11.03
C LEU A 362 11.90 -17.71 -12.34
N GLY A 363 12.65 -18.80 -12.33
CA GLY A 363 12.65 -19.78 -13.42
C GLY A 363 11.47 -20.75 -13.36
N PRO A 364 11.27 -21.58 -14.39
CA PRO A 364 10.38 -22.73 -14.31
C PRO A 364 10.84 -23.70 -13.21
N SER A 365 9.98 -23.95 -12.22
CA SER A 365 10.23 -24.80 -11.06
C SER A 365 9.02 -25.62 -10.60
N LEU A 366 7.83 -25.36 -11.14
CA LEU A 366 6.59 -26.01 -10.74
C LEU A 366 6.11 -27.02 -11.79
N GLY A 367 6.04 -28.29 -11.39
CA GLY A 367 5.45 -29.38 -12.18
C GLY A 367 3.94 -29.50 -11.96
N SER A 368 3.25 -30.27 -12.82
CA SER A 368 1.79 -30.39 -12.82
C SER A 368 1.23 -30.82 -11.45
N ARG A 369 1.80 -31.85 -10.83
CA ARG A 369 1.28 -32.40 -9.56
C ARG A 369 1.18 -31.37 -8.43
N ILE A 370 2.26 -30.63 -8.16
CA ILE A 370 2.26 -29.63 -7.07
C ILE A 370 1.41 -28.41 -7.45
N THR A 371 1.37 -28.07 -8.74
CA THR A 371 0.53 -26.96 -9.25
C THR A 371 -0.95 -27.26 -9.01
N SER A 372 -1.42 -28.45 -9.40
CA SER A 372 -2.81 -28.87 -9.14
C SER A 372 -3.10 -28.91 -7.65
N LYS A 373 -2.21 -29.50 -6.82
CA LYS A 373 -2.43 -29.52 -5.36
C LYS A 373 -2.59 -28.12 -4.74
N ILE A 374 -1.79 -27.13 -5.17
CA ILE A 374 -1.92 -25.75 -4.70
C ILE A 374 -3.27 -25.16 -5.12
N LEU A 375 -3.65 -25.33 -6.39
CA LEU A 375 -4.92 -24.82 -6.90
C LEU A 375 -6.10 -25.53 -6.22
N ASP A 376 -6.05 -26.84 -6.01
CA ASP A 376 -7.07 -27.61 -5.30
C ASP A 376 -7.29 -27.15 -3.86
N ALA A 377 -6.20 -26.76 -3.17
CA ALA A 377 -6.25 -26.30 -1.79
C ALA A 377 -6.85 -24.89 -1.66
N PHE A 378 -6.76 -24.07 -2.71
CA PHE A 378 -6.97 -22.63 -2.58
C PHE A 378 -8.02 -22.03 -3.51
N SER A 379 -8.29 -22.66 -4.66
CA SER A 379 -9.32 -22.20 -5.58
C SER A 379 -10.71 -22.27 -4.91
N PRO A 380 -11.61 -21.32 -5.20
CA PRO A 380 -13.01 -21.45 -4.88
C PRO A 380 -13.54 -22.73 -5.53
N ARG A 381 -14.17 -23.62 -4.75
CA ARG A 381 -14.93 -24.77 -5.26
C ARG A 381 -16.41 -24.47 -5.25
#